data_AF-A0A839WRF0-F1
#
_entry.id   AF-A0A839WRF0-F1
#
_cell.length_a   1.000
_cell.length_b   1.000
_cell.length_c   1.000
_cell.angle_alpha   90.00
_cell.angle_beta   90.00
_cell.angle_gamma   90.00
#
_symmetry.space_group_name_H-M   'P 1'
#
loop_
_entity.id
_entity.type
_entity.pdbx_description
1 polymer ?
#
loop_
_entity_poly.entity_id
_entity_poly.type
_entity_poly.pdbx_seq_one_letter_code
_entity_poly.pdbx_strand_id
1 'polypeptide(L)'
;MTYAAQLIDAVKEASGLSSDRELADALGVKPPTLNQWKHNKGSPMPPERVMQLCEMASIADAGPWLVGVQADAVRITAVRRALESVLDRARPSVAKVATLGVVLLASYGLIGREKIDNNQYVATPITQQMYIM
;
A
#
# COMPACT_ATOMS: atom_id res chain seq x y z
N MET A 1 -13.88 9.58 0.63
CA MET A 1 -12.77 8.63 0.84
C MET A 1 -11.80 8.78 -0.31
N THR A 2 -10.49 8.90 -0.07
CA THR A 2 -9.46 9.12 -1.10
C THR A 2 -9.09 7.80 -1.78
N TYR A 3 -8.49 7.84 -2.97
CA TYR A 3 -7.90 6.67 -3.62
C TYR A 3 -6.75 6.11 -2.79
N ALA A 4 -5.95 6.99 -2.16
CA ALA A 4 -4.89 6.56 -1.24
C ALA A 4 -5.44 5.75 -0.06
N ALA A 5 -6.55 6.18 0.55
CA ALA A 5 -7.20 5.43 1.64
C ALA A 5 -7.73 4.08 1.15
N GLN A 6 -8.43 4.07 0.00
CA GLN A 6 -8.96 2.84 -0.59
C GLN A 6 -7.85 1.83 -0.91
N LEU A 7 -6.71 2.30 -1.44
CA LEU A 7 -5.57 1.43 -1.72
C LEU A 7 -4.99 0.84 -0.44
N ILE A 8 -4.76 1.67 0.58
CA ILE A 8 -4.22 1.23 1.87
C ILE A 8 -5.14 0.21 2.53
N ASP A 9 -6.45 0.45 2.52
CA ASP A 9 -7.42 -0.47 3.11
C ASP A 9 -7.50 -1.78 2.30
N ALA A 10 -7.53 -1.72 0.96
CA ALA A 10 -7.52 -2.90 0.10
C ALA A 10 -6.25 -3.75 0.29
N VAL A 11 -5.09 -3.11 0.46
CA VAL A 11 -3.82 -3.82 0.69
C VAL A 11 -3.81 -4.46 2.07
N LYS A 12 -4.31 -3.76 3.10
CA LYS A 12 -4.43 -4.33 4.45
C LYS A 12 -5.34 -5.57 4.46
N GLU A 13 -6.47 -5.50 3.76
CA GLU A 13 -7.39 -6.64 3.61
C GLU A 13 -6.73 -7.81 2.84
N ALA A 14 -6.06 -7.54 1.72
CA ALA A 14 -5.38 -8.57 0.91
C ALA A 14 -4.19 -9.22 1.63
N SER A 15 -3.46 -8.46 2.45
CA SER A 15 -2.29 -8.94 3.20
C SER A 15 -2.63 -9.58 4.55
N GLY A 16 -3.90 -9.55 4.98
CA GLY A 16 -4.33 -10.10 6.27
C GLY A 16 -3.77 -9.35 7.49
N LEU A 17 -3.28 -8.13 7.30
CA LEU A 17 -2.69 -7.33 8.37
C LEU A 17 -3.77 -6.78 9.30
N SER A 18 -3.51 -6.83 10.60
CA SER A 18 -4.49 -6.45 11.63
C SER A 18 -4.51 -4.96 11.89
N SER A 19 -3.46 -4.22 11.48
CA SER A 19 -3.39 -2.78 11.72
C SER A 19 -2.64 -1.99 10.65
N ASP A 20 -2.97 -0.70 10.55
CA ASP A 20 -2.25 0.26 9.71
C ASP A 20 -0.77 0.41 10.15
N ARG A 21 -0.46 0.07 11.41
CA ARG A 21 0.92 0.10 11.92
C ARG A 21 1.75 -1.05 11.34
N GLU A 22 1.21 -2.26 11.33
CA GLU A 22 1.87 -3.43 10.71
C GLU A 22 2.12 -3.20 9.22
N LEU A 23 1.17 -2.58 8.52
CA LEU A 23 1.35 -2.20 7.11
C LEU A 23 2.46 -1.15 6.94
N ALA A 24 2.54 -0.17 7.83
CA ALA A 24 3.63 0.82 7.80
C ALA A 24 4.99 0.16 8.02
N ASP A 25 5.10 -0.77 8.97
CA ASP A 25 6.31 -1.54 9.24
C ASP A 25 6.69 -2.41 8.03
N ALA A 26 5.72 -3.10 7.41
CA ALA A 26 5.95 -3.91 6.19
C ALA A 26 6.42 -3.07 4.99
N LEU A 27 5.93 -1.82 4.87
CA LEU A 27 6.40 -0.87 3.85
C LEU A 27 7.74 -0.20 4.21
N GLY A 28 8.24 -0.39 5.44
CA GLY A 28 9.42 0.31 5.93
C GLY A 28 9.23 1.84 6.03
N VAL A 29 8.00 2.28 6.34
CA VAL A 29 7.66 3.70 6.53
C VAL A 29 7.19 3.95 7.96
N LYS A 30 7.32 5.20 8.44
CA LYS A 30 6.83 5.54 9.77
C LYS A 30 5.29 5.50 9.78
N PRO A 31 4.61 4.99 10.82
CA PRO A 31 3.15 4.98 10.91
C PRO A 31 2.47 6.36 10.69
N PRO A 32 3.03 7.49 11.17
CA PRO A 32 2.50 8.82 10.84
C PRO A 32 2.52 9.14 9.34
N THR A 33 3.49 8.64 8.59
CA THR A 33 3.59 8.83 7.14
C THR A 33 2.47 8.09 6.42
N LEU A 34 2.20 6.83 6.78
CA LEU A 34 1.08 6.07 6.23
C LEU A 34 -0.26 6.76 6.54
N ASN A 35 -0.43 7.22 7.78
CA ASN A 35 -1.63 7.94 8.21
C ASN A 35 -1.82 9.28 7.46
N GLN A 36 -0.72 10.00 7.19
CA GLN A 36 -0.73 11.21 6.37
C GLN A 36 -1.22 10.93 4.96
N TRP A 37 -0.70 9.89 4.30
CA TRP A 37 -1.16 9.49 2.97
C TRP A 37 -2.63 9.08 2.95
N LYS A 38 -3.07 8.27 3.92
CA LYS A 38 -4.47 7.83 4.04
C LYS A 38 -5.44 9.01 4.14
N HIS A 39 -5.07 10.05 4.89
CA HIS A 39 -5.91 11.24 5.04
C HIS A 39 -5.60 12.37 4.05
N ASN A 40 -4.75 12.13 3.04
CA ASN A 40 -4.27 13.15 2.10
C ASN A 40 -3.77 14.43 2.81
N LYS A 41 -3.06 14.24 3.92
CA LYS A 41 -2.45 15.30 4.73
C LYS A 41 -0.95 15.34 4.44
N GLY A 42 -0.42 16.52 4.15
CA GLY A 42 1.02 16.70 3.91
C GLY A 42 1.43 16.34 2.49
N SER A 43 2.54 15.61 2.37
CA SER A 43 3.08 15.23 1.05
C SER A 43 2.26 14.09 0.44
N PRO A 44 1.89 14.17 -0.85
CA PRO A 44 1.23 13.09 -1.55
C PRO A 44 2.02 11.78 -1.47
N MET A 45 1.31 10.65 -1.56
CA MET A 45 1.95 9.35 -1.67
C MET A 45 2.75 9.28 -2.99
N PRO A 46 4.05 8.97 -2.93
CA PRO A 46 4.86 8.88 -4.13
C PRO A 46 4.49 7.63 -4.97
N PRO A 47 4.62 7.70 -6.30
CA PRO A 47 4.15 6.64 -7.21
C PRO A 47 4.85 5.30 -6.98
N GLU A 48 6.11 5.29 -6.52
CA GLU A 48 6.84 4.07 -6.16
C GLU A 48 6.17 3.33 -5.00
N ARG A 49 5.58 4.06 -4.05
CA ARG A 49 4.85 3.48 -2.92
C ARG A 49 3.49 2.96 -3.33
N VAL A 50 2.84 3.60 -4.30
CA VAL A 50 1.62 3.08 -4.92
C VAL A 50 1.91 1.75 -5.60
N MET A 51 3.01 1.65 -6.35
CA MET A 51 3.43 0.40 -6.99
C MET A 51 3.74 -0.70 -5.97
N GLN A 52 4.52 -0.38 -4.93
CA GLN A 52 4.84 -1.33 -3.86
C GLN A 52 3.56 -1.84 -3.16
N LEU A 53 2.60 -0.97 -2.89
CA LEU A 53 1.29 -1.35 -2.35
C LEU A 53 0.53 -2.27 -3.31
N CYS A 54 0.51 -1.96 -4.60
CA CYS A 54 -0.11 -2.82 -5.61
C CYS A 54 0.55 -4.20 -5.69
N GLU A 55 1.88 -4.27 -5.60
CA GLU A 55 2.64 -5.53 -5.57
C GLU A 55 2.29 -6.36 -4.32
N MET A 56 2.25 -5.73 -3.13
CA MET A 56 1.89 -6.39 -1.87
C MET A 56 0.49 -7.04 -1.92
N ALA A 57 -0.46 -6.41 -2.62
CA ALA A 57 -1.81 -6.93 -2.80
C ALA A 57 -2.01 -7.74 -4.09
N SER A 58 -0.93 -8.03 -4.84
CA SER A 58 -1.00 -8.73 -6.13
C SER A 58 -2.02 -8.11 -7.11
N ILE A 59 -2.11 -6.78 -7.12
CA ILE A 59 -3.01 -6.03 -8.01
C ILE A 59 -2.42 -6.05 -9.43
N ALA A 60 -3.10 -6.75 -10.34
CA ALA A 60 -2.65 -6.91 -11.73
C ALA A 60 -2.63 -5.59 -12.53
N ASP A 61 -3.51 -4.63 -12.23
CA ASP A 61 -3.59 -3.34 -12.92
C ASP A 61 -3.38 -2.17 -11.95
N ALA A 62 -2.15 -1.71 -11.84
CA ALA A 62 -1.75 -0.59 -10.97
C ALA A 62 -2.05 0.80 -11.56
N GLY A 63 -2.33 0.89 -12.86
CA GLY A 63 -2.53 2.16 -13.58
C GLY A 63 -3.63 3.03 -12.98
N PRO A 64 -4.84 2.50 -12.74
CA PRO A 64 -5.93 3.27 -12.13
C PRO A 64 -5.60 3.76 -10.71
N TRP A 65 -4.82 3.00 -9.93
CA TRP A 65 -4.42 3.40 -8.59
C TRP A 65 -3.43 4.55 -8.61
N LEU A 66 -2.44 4.51 -9.51
CA LEU A 66 -1.49 5.61 -9.72
C LEU A 66 -2.21 6.91 -10.11
N VAL A 67 -3.09 6.83 -11.10
CA VAL A 67 -3.83 7.99 -11.59
C VAL A 67 -4.79 8.52 -10.51
N GLY A 68 -5.43 7.63 -9.75
CA GLY A 68 -6.32 7.99 -8.65
C GLY A 68 -5.60 8.73 -7.53
N VAL A 69 -4.45 8.21 -7.09
CA VAL A 69 -3.63 8.85 -6.05
C VAL A 69 -3.10 10.21 -6.50
N GLN A 70 -2.73 10.35 -7.79
CA GLN A 70 -2.35 11.66 -8.33
C GLN A 70 -3.54 12.62 -8.41
N ALA A 71 -4.73 12.14 -8.79
CA ALA A 71 -5.94 12.96 -8.82
C ALA A 71 -6.29 13.53 -7.44
N ASP A 72 -6.06 12.77 -6.36
CA ASP A 72 -6.24 13.24 -4.98
C ASP A 72 -5.23 14.35 -4.61
N ALA A 73 -4.02 14.31 -5.16
CA ALA A 73 -2.96 15.29 -4.87
C ALA A 73 -3.14 16.61 -5.63
N VAL A 74 -3.81 16.57 -6.78
CA VAL A 74 -4.01 17.73 -7.65
C VAL A 74 -5.03 18.70 -7.04
N ARG A 75 -4.58 19.93 -6.76
CA ARG A 75 -5.42 21.02 -6.25
C ARG A 75 -6.17 21.80 -7.33
N ILE A 76 -5.79 21.60 -8.60
CA ILE A 76 -6.38 22.30 -9.75
C ILE A 76 -7.60 21.52 -10.23
N THR A 77 -8.80 22.10 -10.08
CA THR A 77 -10.08 21.44 -10.39
C THR A 77 -10.17 20.92 -11.83
N ALA A 78 -9.66 21.66 -12.81
CA ALA A 78 -9.70 21.24 -14.21
C ALA A 78 -8.85 20.00 -14.49
N VAL A 79 -7.62 19.98 -13.97
CA VAL A 79 -6.69 18.84 -14.09
C VAL A 79 -7.26 17.62 -13.37
N ARG A 80 -7.84 17.82 -12.17
CA ARG A 80 -8.50 16.75 -11.44
C ARG A 80 -9.65 16.12 -12.23
N ARG A 81 -10.53 16.93 -12.83
CA ARG A 81 -11.63 16.41 -13.68
C ARG A 81 -11.12 15.63 -14.89
N ALA A 82 -10.04 16.08 -15.51
CA ALA A 82 -9.42 15.36 -16.62
C ALA A 82 -8.93 13.98 -16.16
N LEU A 83 -8.23 13.90 -15.01
CA LEU A 83 -7.80 12.63 -14.42
C LEU A 83 -8.98 11.73 -14.03
N GLU A 84 -10.03 12.29 -13.43
CA GLU A 84 -11.26 11.55 -13.13
C GLU A 84 -11.92 10.97 -14.39
N SER A 85 -11.88 11.68 -15.53
CA SER A 85 -12.39 11.17 -16.83
C SER A 85 -11.52 10.05 -17.43
N VAL A 86 -10.22 10.04 -17.13
CA VAL A 86 -9.30 8.96 -17.52
C VAL A 86 -9.61 7.73 -16.66
N LEU A 87 -9.79 7.93 -15.35
CA LEU A 87 -10.17 6.88 -14.43
C LEU A 87 -11.50 6.25 -14.84
N ASP A 88 -12.51 7.04 -15.20
CA ASP A 88 -13.83 6.55 -15.60
C ASP A 88 -13.76 5.59 -16.81
N ARG A 89 -12.88 5.87 -17.77
CA ARG A 89 -12.58 4.96 -18.89
C ARG A 89 -11.81 3.70 -18.48
N ALA A 90 -11.02 3.78 -17.43
CA ALA A 90 -10.22 2.66 -16.91
C ALA A 90 -10.95 1.82 -15.83
N ARG A 91 -12.15 2.24 -15.39
CA ARG A 91 -12.92 1.56 -14.33
C ARG A 91 -13.34 0.09 -14.56
N PRO A 92 -13.34 -0.54 -15.76
CA PRO A 92 -13.59 -1.98 -15.83
C PRO A 92 -12.55 -2.87 -15.11
N SER A 93 -11.44 -2.31 -14.57
CA SER A 93 -10.38 -3.07 -13.88
C SER A 93 -10.38 -2.95 -12.34
N VAL A 94 -10.83 -1.84 -11.76
CA VAL A 94 -10.68 -1.56 -10.31
C VAL A 94 -11.64 -2.39 -9.45
N ALA A 95 -12.82 -2.73 -9.97
CA ALA A 95 -13.81 -3.54 -9.27
C ALA A 95 -13.36 -5.00 -9.02
N LYS A 96 -12.33 -5.48 -9.74
CA LYS A 96 -11.82 -6.86 -9.61
C LYS A 96 -10.97 -7.10 -8.36
N VAL A 97 -10.38 -6.06 -7.77
CA VAL A 97 -9.55 -6.23 -6.56
C VAL A 97 -10.41 -6.49 -5.32
N ALA A 98 -11.57 -5.83 -5.22
CA ALA A 98 -12.55 -6.11 -4.17
C ALA A 98 -13.09 -7.56 -4.23
N THR A 99 -13.06 -8.20 -5.40
CA THR A 99 -13.50 -9.60 -5.57
C THR A 99 -12.37 -10.61 -5.36
N LEU A 100 -11.13 -10.30 -5.75
CA LEU A 100 -10.00 -11.22 -5.57
C LEU A 100 -9.62 -11.43 -4.10
N GLY A 101 -9.73 -10.40 -3.26
CA GLY A 101 -9.56 -10.54 -1.81
C GLY A 101 -10.58 -11.50 -1.18
N VAL A 102 -11.83 -11.47 -1.65
CA VAL A 102 -12.90 -12.39 -1.20
C VAL A 102 -12.65 -13.82 -1.69
N VAL A 103 -12.19 -13.99 -2.94
CA VAL A 103 -11.97 -15.33 -3.52
C VAL A 103 -10.75 -16.02 -2.89
N LEU A 104 -9.66 -15.29 -2.60
CA LEU A 104 -8.48 -15.88 -1.95
C LEU A 104 -8.73 -16.24 -0.48
N LEU A 105 -9.49 -15.42 0.27
CA LEU A 105 -9.88 -15.74 1.65
C LEU A 105 -10.75 -17.00 1.75
N ALA A 106 -11.61 -17.26 0.76
CA ALA A 106 -12.37 -18.51 0.70
C ALA A 106 -11.46 -19.75 0.50
N SER A 107 -10.34 -19.61 -0.22
CA SER A 107 -9.37 -20.70 -0.40
C SER A 107 -8.39 -20.88 0.77
N TYR A 108 -8.03 -19.81 1.50
CA TYR A 108 -7.07 -19.87 2.62
C TYR A 108 -7.71 -20.13 4.00
N GLY A 109 -9.05 -20.14 4.11
CA GLY A 109 -9.75 -20.46 5.36
C GLY A 109 -9.57 -21.90 5.89
N LEU A 110 -8.79 -22.75 5.22
CA LEU A 110 -8.58 -24.17 5.58
C LEU A 110 -7.14 -24.51 6.00
N ILE A 111 -6.17 -23.59 5.94
CA ILE A 111 -4.76 -23.93 6.21
C ILE A 111 -4.22 -23.10 7.37
N GLY A 112 -4.25 -23.73 8.55
CA GLY A 112 -3.29 -23.62 9.65
C GLY A 112 -2.78 -22.23 10.05
N ARG A 113 -3.31 -21.69 11.16
CA ARG A 113 -2.58 -20.71 11.98
C ARG A 113 -1.39 -21.41 12.66
N GLU A 114 -0.20 -21.33 12.09
CA GLU A 114 1.03 -21.60 12.84
C GLU A 114 1.68 -20.28 13.24
N LYS A 115 1.91 -20.12 14.55
CA LYS A 115 2.47 -18.90 15.15
C LYS A 115 3.95 -18.80 14.80
N ILE A 116 4.33 -17.72 14.13
CA ILE A 116 5.73 -17.32 13.97
C ILE A 116 6.19 -16.59 15.24
N ASP A 117 6.98 -17.28 16.07
CA ASP A 117 7.67 -16.71 17.22
C ASP A 117 8.83 -15.82 16.78
N ASN A 118 8.76 -14.55 17.18
CA ASN A 118 9.62 -13.47 16.70
C ASN A 118 10.82 -13.30 17.64
N ASN A 119 11.86 -14.11 17.48
CA ASN A 119 13.14 -13.94 18.18
C ASN A 119 14.33 -14.13 17.25
N GLN A 120 14.63 -13.13 16.42
CA GLN A 120 15.97 -12.96 15.85
C GLN A 120 16.23 -11.51 15.40
N TYR A 121 16.29 -10.57 16.35
CA TYR A 121 16.98 -9.30 16.12
C TYR A 121 18.46 -9.48 16.48
N VAL A 122 19.28 -9.88 15.52
CA VAL A 122 20.74 -9.87 15.65
C VAL A 122 21.23 -8.47 15.33
N ALA A 123 21.80 -7.81 16.34
CA ALA A 123 22.47 -6.53 16.20
C ALA A 123 23.73 -6.66 15.32
N THR A 124 23.89 -5.77 14.35
CA THR A 124 25.20 -5.50 13.72
C THR A 124 25.47 -3.99 13.74
N PRO A 125 26.47 -3.51 14.51
CA PRO A 125 26.96 -2.14 14.38
C PRO A 125 27.96 -2.07 13.21
N ILE A 126 27.67 -1.24 12.22
CA ILE A 126 28.61 -0.92 11.14
C ILE A 126 29.35 0.36 11.54
N THR A 127 30.49 0.21 12.21
CA THR A 127 31.55 1.23 12.16
C THR A 127 32.90 0.52 12.03
N GLN A 128 33.40 0.48 10.81
CA GLN A 128 34.72 0.00 10.46
C GLN A 128 35.70 1.17 10.62
N GLN A 129 36.53 1.18 11.66
CA GLN A 129 37.84 1.86 11.64
C GLN A 129 38.74 1.46 12.83
N MET A 130 40.01 1.15 12.49
CA MET A 130 41.21 1.06 13.32
C MET A 130 41.46 -0.21 14.16
N TYR A 131 42.15 -1.20 13.57
CA TYR A 131 43.51 -1.57 14.01
C TYR A 131 44.16 -2.54 13.00
N ILE A 132 45.10 -2.04 12.20
CA ILE A 132 46.24 -2.83 11.71
C ILE A 132 47.43 -2.24 12.44
N MET A 133 47.87 -2.91 13.50
CA MET A 133 49.27 -3.22 13.80
C MET A 133 49.34 -4.27 14.89
#